data_AF-A0A9E4UWT2-F1
#
_entry.id   AF-A0A9E4UWT2-F1
#
_cell.length_a   1.000
_cell.length_b   1.000
_cell.length_c   1.000
_cell.angle_alpha   90.00
_cell.angle_beta   90.00
_cell.angle_gamma   90.00
#
_symmetry.space_group_name_H-M   'P 1'
#
loop_
_entity.id
_entity.type
_entity.pdbx_description
1 polymer ?
#
loop_
_entity_poly.entity_id
_entity_poly.type
_entity_poly.pdbx_seq_one_letter_code
_entity_poly.pdbx_strand_id
1 'polypeptide(L)'
;MPTENDSLTGELTDFIGSVVYEGLPANVVQRAKEAVIDGIGVMLSGYSADCTQLIRRHIGGLGLTGKSTVVGQAGGLPAEYAALANGVSGHALDFDDTQISSLPDRVYGLLTHPTTPVLSAALPVADEVGASGRDLLTAFCTGV
;
A
#
# COMPACT_ATOMS: atom_id res chain seq x y z
N MET A 1 -28.94 24.83 16.42
CA MET A 1 -29.08 23.85 15.31
C MET A 1 -27.68 23.34 15.02
N PRO A 2 -27.44 22.02 14.94
CA PRO A 2 -26.14 21.51 14.54
C PRO A 2 -25.83 22.01 13.12
N THR A 3 -24.64 22.56 12.90
CA THR A 3 -24.18 22.94 11.56
C THR A 3 -23.93 21.68 10.74
N GLU A 4 -24.21 21.74 9.44
CA GLU A 4 -24.11 20.68 8.43
C GLU A 4 -22.69 20.11 8.21
N ASN A 5 -21.76 20.25 9.17
CA ASN A 5 -20.32 20.24 8.89
C ASN A 5 -19.49 19.08 9.46
N ASP A 6 -20.06 18.10 10.16
CA ASP A 6 -19.29 16.97 10.70
C ASP A 6 -19.90 15.63 10.24
N SER A 7 -19.70 15.28 8.96
CA SER A 7 -19.95 13.91 8.51
C SER A 7 -18.70 13.07 8.72
N LEU A 8 -18.87 11.78 9.05
CA LEU A 8 -17.72 10.86 9.19
C LEU A 8 -16.83 10.83 7.94
N THR A 9 -17.44 10.93 6.75
CA THR A 9 -16.70 11.03 5.48
C THR A 9 -15.92 12.35 5.37
N GLY A 10 -16.49 13.45 5.88
CA GLY A 10 -15.83 14.75 5.95
C GLY A 10 -14.61 14.72 6.87
N GLU A 11 -14.76 14.20 8.08
CA GLU A 11 -13.66 14.02 9.03
C GLU A 11 -12.51 13.19 8.45
N LEU A 12 -12.83 12.09 7.75
CA LEU A 12 -11.82 11.26 7.10
C LEU A 12 -11.11 11.99 5.95
N THR A 13 -11.85 12.77 5.16
CA THR A 13 -11.29 13.56 4.05
C THR A 13 -10.35 14.65 4.58
N ASP A 14 -10.76 15.33 5.65
CA ASP A 14 -9.95 16.36 6.32
C ASP A 14 -8.68 15.75 6.93
N PHE A 15 -8.79 14.58 7.57
CA PHE A 15 -7.64 13.83 8.05
C PHE A 15 -6.67 13.55 6.92
N ILE A 16 -7.11 12.89 5.84
CA ILE A 16 -6.27 12.52 4.68
C ILE A 16 -5.59 13.77 4.08
N GLY A 17 -6.33 14.88 3.94
CA GLY A 17 -5.81 16.13 3.37
C GLY A 17 -4.85 16.90 4.27
N SER A 18 -4.83 16.59 5.58
CA SER A 18 -4.01 17.31 6.57
C SER A 18 -2.65 16.66 6.86
N VAL A 19 -2.45 15.39 6.47
CA VAL A 19 -1.20 14.68 6.77
C VAL A 19 -0.05 15.22 5.93
N VAL A 20 1.01 15.67 6.59
CA VAL A 20 2.26 16.11 5.96
C VAL A 20 3.45 15.40 6.61
N TYR A 21 4.50 15.15 5.83
CA TYR A 21 5.68 14.39 6.29
C TYR A 21 6.28 14.96 7.57
N GLU A 22 6.39 16.29 7.68
CA GLU A 22 6.94 16.99 8.84
C GLU A 22 6.09 16.82 10.11
N GLY A 23 4.81 16.48 9.96
CA GLY A 23 3.90 16.20 11.06
C GLY A 23 3.99 14.76 11.59
N LEU A 24 4.66 13.86 10.86
CA LEU A 24 4.76 12.46 11.26
C LEU A 24 5.76 12.29 12.42
N PRO A 25 5.39 11.62 13.52
CA PRO A 25 6.32 11.29 14.59
C PRO A 25 7.50 10.45 14.06
N ALA A 26 8.71 10.71 14.58
CA ALA A 26 9.92 10.03 14.10
C ALA A 26 9.84 8.49 14.22
N ASN A 27 9.18 7.98 15.26
CA ASN A 27 8.97 6.54 15.44
C ASN A 27 7.99 5.96 14.40
N VAL A 28 6.98 6.74 13.97
CA VAL A 28 6.04 6.33 12.92
C VAL A 28 6.77 6.25 11.59
N VAL A 29 7.57 7.26 11.25
CA VAL A 29 8.39 7.25 10.02
C VAL A 29 9.36 6.06 10.01
N GLN A 30 9.97 5.73 11.15
CA GLN A 30 10.86 4.58 11.27
C GLN A 30 10.11 3.26 11.05
N ARG A 31 8.96 3.06 11.70
CA ARG A 31 8.11 1.87 11.52
C ARG A 31 7.62 1.75 10.08
N ALA A 32 7.20 2.85 9.46
CA ALA A 32 6.77 2.87 8.06
C ALA A 32 7.88 2.41 7.11
N LYS A 33 9.13 2.86 7.32
CA LYS A 33 10.26 2.37 6.51
C LYS A 33 10.49 0.88 6.65
N GLU A 34 10.40 0.35 7.86
CA GLU A 34 10.56 -1.08 8.12
C GLU A 34 9.44 -1.89 7.47
N ALA A 35 8.18 -1.44 7.61
CA ALA A 35 7.03 -2.03 6.95
C ALA A 35 7.15 -2.00 5.41
N VAL A 36 7.61 -0.88 4.83
CA VAL A 36 7.85 -0.80 3.38
C VAL A 36 8.94 -1.77 2.92
N ILE A 37 10.04 -1.89 3.67
CA ILE A 37 11.12 -2.85 3.37
C ILE A 37 10.60 -4.29 3.44
N ASP A 38 9.86 -4.61 4.50
CA ASP A 38 9.23 -5.92 4.70
C ASP A 38 8.25 -6.24 3.56
N GLY A 39 7.32 -5.34 3.26
CA GLY A 39 6.35 -5.49 2.18
C GLY A 39 6.99 -5.71 0.81
N ILE A 40 8.07 -5.00 0.48
CA ILE A 40 8.84 -5.28 -0.76
C ILE A 40 9.45 -6.68 -0.72
N GLY A 41 10.00 -7.11 0.43
CA GLY A 41 10.54 -8.45 0.62
C GLY A 41 9.47 -9.54 0.43
N VAL A 42 8.29 -9.35 1.00
CA VAL A 42 7.15 -10.27 0.85
C VAL A 42 6.66 -10.32 -0.60
N MET A 43 6.52 -9.16 -1.26
CA MET A 43 6.19 -9.10 -2.68
C MET A 43 7.21 -9.86 -3.54
N LEU A 44 8.51 -9.74 -3.25
CA LEU A 44 9.55 -10.52 -3.95
C LEU A 44 9.41 -12.02 -3.67
N SER A 45 9.11 -12.42 -2.43
CA SER A 45 8.90 -13.82 -2.07
C SER A 45 7.71 -14.44 -2.79
N GLY A 46 6.60 -13.71 -2.88
CA GLY A 46 5.38 -14.16 -3.56
C GLY A 46 5.43 -14.09 -5.09
N TYR A 47 6.51 -13.56 -5.67
CA TYR A 47 6.65 -13.34 -7.12
C TYR A 47 6.43 -14.62 -7.93
N SER A 48 6.95 -15.74 -7.44
CA SER A 48 6.92 -17.04 -8.11
C SER A 48 5.72 -17.90 -7.70
N ALA A 49 4.81 -17.40 -6.87
CA ALA A 49 3.64 -18.16 -6.45
C ALA A 49 2.66 -18.37 -7.61
N ASP A 50 1.92 -19.49 -7.58
CA ASP A 50 1.00 -19.88 -8.66
C ASP A 50 -0.05 -18.81 -8.96
N CYS A 51 -0.65 -18.21 -7.92
CA CYS A 51 -1.62 -17.12 -8.07
C CYS A 51 -1.00 -15.88 -8.72
N THR A 52 0.23 -15.53 -8.34
CA THR A 52 0.99 -14.42 -8.92
C THR A 52 1.31 -14.68 -10.40
N GLN A 53 1.67 -15.91 -10.77
CA GLN A 53 1.91 -16.27 -12.16
C GLN A 53 0.63 -16.17 -13.02
N LEU A 54 -0.52 -16.58 -12.47
CA LEU A 54 -1.81 -16.46 -13.15
C LEU A 54 -2.17 -15.00 -13.44
N ILE A 55 -2.04 -14.10 -12.45
CA ILE A 55 -2.39 -12.69 -12.65
C ILE A 55 -1.45 -12.01 -13.64
N ARG A 56 -0.16 -12.32 -13.59
CA ARG A 56 0.83 -11.75 -14.52
C ARG A 56 0.63 -12.23 -15.94
N ARG A 57 0.26 -13.50 -16.13
CA ARG A 57 -0.09 -14.02 -17.46
C ARG A 57 -1.32 -13.30 -18.02
N HIS A 58 -2.33 -13.05 -17.17
CA HIS A 58 -3.51 -12.30 -17.57
C HIS A 58 -3.12 -10.88 -18.02
N ILE A 59 -2.39 -10.15 -17.17
CA ILE A 59 -1.95 -8.78 -17.47
C ILE A 59 -1.06 -8.72 -18.72
N GLY A 60 -0.12 -9.67 -18.88
CA GLY A 60 0.75 -9.76 -20.05
C GLY A 60 -0.02 -9.96 -21.36
N GLY A 61 -1.20 -10.60 -21.31
CA GLY A 61 -2.09 -10.75 -22.46
C GLY A 61 -2.74 -9.44 -22.92
N LEU A 62 -2.71 -8.39 -22.11
CA LEU A 62 -3.28 -7.08 -22.43
C LEU A 62 -2.33 -6.22 -23.29
N GLY A 63 -1.04 -6.57 -23.38
CA GLY A 63 -0.06 -5.84 -24.18
C GLY A 63 0.21 -4.41 -23.70
N LEU A 64 -0.01 -4.15 -22.41
CA LEU A 64 0.15 -2.83 -21.79
C LEU A 64 1.61 -2.53 -21.49
N THR A 65 1.98 -1.25 -21.57
CA THR A 65 3.26 -0.73 -21.11
C THR A 65 3.03 0.49 -20.26
N GLY A 66 3.85 0.67 -19.23
CA GLY A 66 3.83 1.86 -18.39
C GLY A 66 5.16 2.04 -17.68
N LYS A 67 5.19 2.98 -16.75
CA LYS A 67 6.41 3.34 -16.01
C LYS A 67 6.39 2.89 -14.55
N SER A 68 5.30 2.29 -14.09
CA SER A 68 5.16 1.88 -12.70
C SER A 68 5.75 0.52 -12.43
N THR A 69 6.44 0.41 -11.30
CA THR A 69 7.21 -0.75 -10.90
C THR A 69 6.32 -1.92 -10.50
N VAL A 70 6.58 -3.07 -11.12
CA VAL A 70 6.15 -4.38 -10.61
C VAL A 70 7.36 -5.01 -9.92
N VAL A 71 7.24 -5.25 -8.63
CA VAL A 71 8.34 -5.78 -7.81
C VAL A 71 8.82 -7.12 -8.37
N GLY A 72 10.13 -7.24 -8.60
CA GLY A 72 10.77 -8.43 -9.16
C GLY A 72 10.65 -8.59 -10.69
N GLN A 73 9.97 -7.70 -11.40
CA GLN A 73 9.80 -7.78 -12.86
C GLN A 73 10.58 -6.66 -13.57
N ALA A 74 11.10 -6.98 -14.77
CA ALA A 74 11.65 -5.96 -15.66
C ALA A 74 10.55 -5.26 -16.48
N GLY A 75 10.72 -3.95 -16.70
CA GLY A 75 9.72 -3.11 -17.36
C GLY A 75 8.58 -2.69 -16.42
N GLY A 76 7.80 -1.71 -16.87
CA GLY A 76 6.71 -1.15 -16.09
C GLY A 76 5.34 -1.41 -16.70
N LEU A 77 4.32 -1.25 -15.87
CA LEU A 77 2.90 -1.29 -16.24
C LEU A 77 2.25 0.06 -15.89
N PRO A 78 1.01 0.33 -16.37
CA PRO A 78 0.18 1.36 -15.77
C PRO A 78 -0.05 1.07 -14.27
N ALA A 79 -0.18 2.10 -13.44
CA ALA A 79 -0.16 1.94 -11.99
C ALA A 79 -1.19 0.95 -11.46
N GLU A 80 -2.40 0.93 -12.01
CA GLU A 80 -3.48 0.04 -11.57
C GLU A 80 -3.15 -1.44 -11.76
N TYR A 81 -2.43 -1.79 -12.83
CA TYR A 81 -2.01 -3.17 -13.10
C TYR A 81 -0.74 -3.53 -12.34
N ALA A 82 0.17 -2.58 -12.17
CA ALA A 82 1.31 -2.76 -11.28
C ALA A 82 0.86 -3.00 -9.83
N ALA A 83 -0.14 -2.25 -9.37
CA ALA A 83 -0.73 -2.40 -8.05
C ALA A 83 -1.40 -3.76 -7.88
N LEU A 84 -2.18 -4.20 -8.87
CA LEU A 84 -2.79 -5.52 -8.87
C LEU A 84 -1.74 -6.64 -8.79
N ALA A 85 -0.67 -6.56 -9.61
CA ALA A 85 0.40 -7.56 -9.59
C ALA A 85 1.16 -7.57 -8.25
N ASN A 86 1.51 -6.40 -7.73
CA ASN A 86 2.21 -6.26 -6.45
C ASN A 86 1.35 -6.72 -5.27
N GLY A 87 0.05 -6.39 -5.26
CA GLY A 87 -0.88 -6.80 -4.21
C GLY A 87 -1.07 -8.31 -4.16
N VAL A 88 -1.26 -8.95 -5.32
CA VAL A 88 -1.33 -10.43 -5.39
C VAL A 88 -0.03 -11.04 -4.90
N SER A 89 1.13 -10.52 -5.33
CA SER A 89 2.44 -11.02 -4.90
C SER A 89 2.66 -10.82 -3.40
N GLY A 90 2.28 -9.67 -2.85
CA GLY A 90 2.44 -9.30 -1.45
C GLY A 90 1.61 -10.14 -0.48
N HIS A 91 0.52 -10.75 -0.94
CA HIS A 91 -0.31 -11.63 -0.11
C HIS A 91 -0.33 -13.08 -0.59
N ALA A 92 0.49 -13.44 -1.58
CA ALA A 92 0.44 -14.76 -2.22
C ALA A 92 0.75 -15.93 -1.27
N LEU A 93 1.56 -15.67 -0.24
CA LEU A 93 2.10 -16.68 0.68
C LEU A 93 1.57 -16.53 2.11
N ASP A 94 0.65 -15.59 2.36
CA ASP A 94 0.16 -15.25 3.71
C ASP A 94 1.32 -14.92 4.68
N PHE A 95 2.30 -14.16 4.18
CA PHE A 95 3.55 -13.86 4.88
C PHE A 95 3.74 -12.36 5.16
N ASP A 96 2.77 -11.54 4.74
CA ASP A 96 2.72 -10.12 5.04
C ASP A 96 2.35 -9.85 6.50
N ASP A 97 2.66 -8.63 6.93
CA ASP A 97 2.47 -8.18 8.31
C ASP A 97 1.01 -8.27 8.76
N THR A 98 0.81 -8.29 10.07
CA THR A 98 -0.53 -8.34 10.67
C THR A 98 -0.66 -7.26 11.73
N GLN A 99 -1.84 -6.65 11.81
CA GLN A 99 -2.19 -5.73 12.88
C GLN A 99 -3.15 -6.40 13.87
N ILE A 100 -2.70 -6.58 15.11
CA ILE A 100 -3.56 -7.03 16.22
C ILE A 100 -4.12 -5.79 16.92
N SER A 101 -5.40 -5.80 17.31
CA SER A 101 -5.92 -4.70 18.14
C SER A 101 -5.24 -4.65 19.48
N SER A 102 -4.83 -3.45 19.86
CA SER A 102 -4.39 -3.13 21.22
C SER A 102 -5.51 -2.50 22.06
N LEU A 103 -6.71 -2.27 21.50
CA LEU A 103 -7.80 -1.58 22.22
C LEU A 103 -8.70 -2.57 22.98
N PRO A 104 -9.02 -2.31 24.27
CA PRO A 104 -9.81 -3.22 25.11
C PRO A 104 -11.24 -3.48 24.61
N ASP A 105 -11.83 -2.54 23.89
CA ASP A 105 -13.18 -2.62 23.31
C ASP A 105 -13.19 -3.28 21.93
N ARG A 106 -12.01 -3.53 21.34
CA ARG A 106 -11.83 -4.19 20.06
C ARG A 106 -11.06 -5.49 20.25
N VAL A 107 -11.62 -6.39 21.06
CA VAL A 107 -11.04 -7.68 21.47
C VAL A 107 -10.64 -8.58 20.27
N TYR A 108 -11.20 -8.36 19.09
CA TYR A 108 -10.81 -9.06 17.85
C TYR A 108 -10.02 -8.20 16.85
N GLY A 109 -9.94 -6.88 17.07
CA GLY A 109 -9.27 -5.94 16.18
C GLY A 109 -9.71 -5.92 14.74
N LEU A 110 -9.18 -4.95 14.01
CA LEU A 110 -9.06 -5.09 12.57
C LEU A 110 -7.89 -6.08 12.35
N LEU A 111 -8.18 -7.38 12.35
CA LEU A 111 -7.26 -8.42 11.86
C LEU A 111 -7.05 -8.15 10.38
N THR A 112 -6.05 -7.35 10.06
CA THR A 112 -5.73 -6.97 8.67
C THR A 112 -4.24 -7.11 8.42
N HIS A 113 -3.90 -7.17 7.13
CA HIS A 113 -2.55 -7.00 6.63
C HIS A 113 -2.41 -5.55 6.14
N PRO A 114 -1.91 -4.62 6.97
CA PRO A 114 -1.99 -3.20 6.66
C PRO A 114 -1.04 -2.78 5.53
N THR A 115 0.12 -3.42 5.41
CA THR A 115 1.14 -2.96 4.46
C THR A 115 0.78 -3.27 3.02
N THR A 116 0.37 -4.50 2.71
CA THR A 116 0.18 -4.94 1.32
C THR A 116 -0.83 -4.10 0.54
N PRO A 117 -2.04 -3.80 1.04
CA PRO A 117 -3.03 -3.02 0.30
C PRO A 117 -2.57 -1.60 0.01
N VAL A 118 -1.90 -0.95 0.98
CA VAL A 118 -1.47 0.44 0.87
C VAL A 118 -0.21 0.55 0.00
N LEU A 119 0.81 -0.26 0.27
CA LEU A 119 2.08 -0.20 -0.44
C LEU A 119 1.93 -0.59 -1.91
N SER A 120 1.13 -1.63 -2.19
CA SER A 120 0.88 -2.08 -3.57
C SER A 120 0.22 -1.00 -4.42
N ALA A 121 -0.62 -0.13 -3.83
CA ALA A 121 -1.20 1.02 -4.54
C ALA A 121 -0.25 2.22 -4.61
N ALA A 122 0.35 2.59 -3.47
CA ALA A 122 1.13 3.82 -3.37
C ALA A 122 2.44 3.78 -4.16
N LEU A 123 3.12 2.64 -4.20
CA LEU A 123 4.40 2.51 -4.90
C LEU A 123 4.27 2.72 -6.43
N PRO A 124 3.35 2.05 -7.14
CA PRO A 124 3.11 2.31 -8.56
C PRO A 124 2.66 3.74 -8.89
N VAL A 125 1.83 4.34 -8.03
CA VAL A 125 1.39 5.73 -8.20
C VAL A 125 2.54 6.71 -7.97
N ALA A 126 3.43 6.44 -7.02
CA ALA A 126 4.63 7.23 -6.81
C ALA A 126 5.50 7.30 -8.07
N ASP A 127 5.67 6.18 -8.78
CA ASP A 127 6.35 6.17 -10.09
C ASP A 127 5.60 6.99 -11.15
N GLU A 128 4.26 6.95 -11.14
CA GLU A 128 3.43 7.71 -12.08
C GLU A 128 3.58 9.22 -11.93
N VAL A 129 3.59 9.71 -10.70
CA VAL A 129 3.63 11.14 -10.41
C VAL A 129 5.05 11.66 -10.18
N GLY A 130 6.06 10.78 -10.20
CA GLY A 130 7.46 11.13 -9.92
C GLY A 130 7.66 11.55 -8.46
N ALA A 131 6.97 10.88 -7.54
CA ALA A 131 6.96 11.22 -6.12
C ALA A 131 8.32 10.92 -5.47
N SER A 132 8.65 11.72 -4.45
CA SER A 132 9.81 11.44 -3.62
C SER A 132 9.53 10.30 -2.63
N GLY A 133 10.58 9.75 -2.01
CA GLY A 133 10.42 8.80 -0.91
C GLY A 133 9.67 9.38 0.30
N ARG A 134 9.70 10.71 0.51
CA ARG A 134 8.91 11.37 1.56
C ARG A 134 7.42 11.37 1.21
N ASP A 135 7.09 11.62 -0.06
CA ASP A 135 5.70 11.60 -0.53
C ASP A 135 5.14 10.18 -0.41
N LEU A 136 5.91 9.16 -0.82
CA LEU A 136 5.54 7.76 -0.67
C LEU A 136 5.32 7.39 0.81
N LEU A 137 6.25 7.74 1.70
CA LEU A 137 6.11 7.45 3.13
C LEU A 137 4.91 8.18 3.75
N THR A 138 4.63 9.41 3.31
CA THR A 138 3.46 10.16 3.78
C THR A 138 2.18 9.46 3.35
N ALA A 139 2.05 9.14 2.05
CA ALA A 139 0.88 8.42 1.53
C ALA A 139 0.69 7.05 2.19
N PHE A 140 1.79 6.32 2.42
CA PHE A 140 1.77 5.03 3.12
C PHE A 140 1.27 5.18 4.57
N CYS A 141 1.81 6.14 5.33
CA CYS A 141 1.36 6.38 6.70
C CYS A 141 -0.09 6.88 6.79
N THR A 142 -0.58 7.63 5.80
CA THR A 142 -1.97 8.08 5.74
C THR A 142 -2.95 6.94 5.44
N GLY A 143 -2.51 5.95 4.66
CA GLY A 143 -3.35 4.82 4.24
C GLY A 143 -3.44 3.67 5.25
N VAL A 144 -2.46 3.55 6.16
CA VAL A 144 -2.39 2.54 7.24
C VAL A 144 -3.13 3.02 8.47
#